data_AF-A0A8T5TXU2-F1
#
_entry.id   AF-A0A8T5TXU2-F1
#
_cell.length_a   1.000
_cell.length_b   1.000
_cell.length_c   1.000
_cell.angle_alpha   90.00
_cell.angle_beta   90.00
_cell.angle_gamma   90.00
#
_symmetry.space_group_name_H-M   'P 1'
#
loop_
_entity.id
_entity.type
_entity.pdbx_description
1 polymer ?
#
loop_
_entity_poly.entity_id
_entity_poly.type
_entity_poly.pdbx_seq_one_letter_code
_entity_poly.pdbx_strand_id
1 'polypeptide(L)'
;MIVYNVGVRGGLKKISKADFKEDEVYLIDDAKSLFLWLGSSISKKRKELSINKAKLLNNKKEIPISIQIVKQNKEYGSFLAIKNSIKKGIKPRQNLERRPELEIQYEETVELIEAGIDPDLEGEITIAAHKLSQEKKPYKELCSILAQLQLNLLKYPKITSKKDIEKKTQEILNSSSTYEELCWLITELKAIKKKHSFTS
;
A
#
# COMPACT_ATOMS: atom_id res chain seq x y z
N MET A 1 -8.58 -7.17 -6.03
CA MET A 1 -9.66 -8.12 -6.32
C MET A 1 -10.67 -7.45 -7.24
N ILE A 2 -11.03 -8.12 -8.33
CA ILE A 2 -12.03 -7.67 -9.29
C ILE A 2 -13.12 -8.73 -9.38
N VAL A 3 -14.40 -8.32 -9.39
CA VAL A 3 -15.54 -9.23 -9.48
C VAL A 3 -16.40 -8.86 -10.67
N TYR A 4 -16.78 -9.85 -11.46
CA TYR A 4 -17.69 -9.73 -12.58
C TYR A 4 -18.90 -10.62 -12.39
N ASN A 5 -20.10 -10.10 -12.66
CA ASN A 5 -21.26 -10.92 -12.98
C ASN A 5 -21.20 -11.31 -14.46
N VAL A 6 -21.44 -12.59 -14.75
CA VAL A 6 -21.47 -13.13 -16.11
C VAL A 6 -22.93 -13.21 -16.58
N GLY A 7 -23.28 -12.33 -17.51
CA GLY A 7 -24.61 -12.30 -18.12
C GLY A 7 -24.89 -13.56 -18.94
N VAL A 8 -26.17 -13.79 -19.26
CA VAL A 8 -26.65 -14.99 -20.00
C VAL A 8 -25.92 -15.18 -21.34
N ARG A 9 -25.55 -14.07 -22.00
CA ARG A 9 -24.79 -14.06 -23.28
C ARG A 9 -23.27 -13.97 -23.11
N GLY A 10 -22.75 -14.04 -21.88
CA GLY A 10 -21.31 -13.96 -21.60
C GLY A 10 -20.73 -12.56 -21.42
N GLY A 11 -21.57 -11.53 -21.39
CA GLY A 11 -21.14 -10.19 -21.02
C GLY A 11 -20.61 -10.16 -19.58
N LEU A 12 -19.53 -9.41 -19.36
CA LEU A 12 -18.95 -9.24 -18.03
C LEU A 12 -19.33 -7.87 -17.49
N LYS A 13 -20.08 -7.83 -16.38
CA LYS A 13 -20.39 -6.60 -15.67
C LYS A 13 -19.56 -6.54 -14.39
N LYS A 14 -18.67 -5.56 -14.28
CA LYS A 14 -17.90 -5.34 -13.03
C LYS A 14 -18.86 -4.90 -11.93
N ILE A 15 -18.74 -5.52 -10.76
CA ILE A 15 -19.61 -5.27 -9.59
C ILE A 15 -18.77 -5.13 -8.32
N SER A 16 -19.30 -4.40 -7.34
CA SER A 16 -18.72 -4.27 -6.00
C SER A 16 -19.35 -5.23 -5.00
N LYS A 17 -20.58 -5.69 -5.23
CA LYS A 17 -21.34 -6.57 -4.33
C LYS A 17 -22.06 -7.65 -5.12
N ALA A 18 -22.17 -8.86 -4.55
CA ALA A 18 -22.89 -9.98 -5.12
C ALA A 18 -23.68 -10.72 -4.04
N ASP A 19 -24.91 -11.13 -4.36
CA ASP A 19 -25.78 -11.87 -3.44
C ASP A 19 -25.62 -13.40 -3.57
N PHE A 20 -24.97 -13.86 -4.66
CA PHE A 20 -24.76 -15.28 -4.98
C PHE A 20 -26.08 -16.05 -5.18
N LYS A 21 -26.94 -15.56 -6.09
CA LYS A 21 -28.20 -16.21 -6.44
C LYS A 21 -27.99 -17.44 -7.34
N GLU A 22 -28.97 -18.33 -7.32
CA GLU A 22 -28.90 -19.66 -7.95
C GLU A 22 -28.81 -19.62 -9.47
N ASP A 23 -29.34 -18.57 -10.07
CA ASP A 23 -29.38 -18.34 -11.52
C ASP A 23 -28.21 -17.48 -12.00
N GLU A 24 -27.24 -17.17 -11.13
CA GLU A 24 -26.13 -16.28 -11.43
C GLU A 24 -24.79 -17.00 -11.57
N VAL A 25 -23.85 -16.30 -12.21
CA VAL A 25 -22.48 -16.75 -12.40
C VAL A 25 -21.56 -15.58 -12.12
N TYR A 26 -20.50 -15.85 -11.36
CA TYR A 26 -19.53 -14.83 -10.98
C TYR A 26 -18.11 -15.25 -11.33
N LEU A 27 -17.34 -14.31 -11.87
CA LEU A 27 -15.90 -14.42 -12.05
C LEU A 27 -15.21 -13.51 -11.05
N ILE A 28 -14.33 -14.07 -10.23
CA ILE A 28 -13.64 -13.37 -9.15
C ILE A 28 -12.15 -13.55 -9.33
N ASP A 29 -11.47 -12.43 -9.59
CA ASP A 29 -10.03 -12.36 -9.75
C ASP A 29 -9.40 -11.75 -8.50
N ASP A 30 -8.74 -12.58 -7.70
CA ASP A 30 -8.05 -12.14 -6.47
C ASP A 30 -6.55 -11.86 -6.66
N ALA A 31 -6.09 -11.81 -7.93
CA ALA A 31 -4.70 -11.75 -8.39
C ALA A 31 -3.88 -13.05 -8.26
N LYS A 32 -4.23 -13.97 -7.36
CA LYS A 32 -3.55 -15.27 -7.19
C LYS A 32 -4.29 -16.42 -7.87
N SER A 33 -5.61 -16.32 -7.95
CA SER A 33 -6.54 -17.31 -8.48
C SER A 33 -7.75 -16.63 -9.13
N LEU A 34 -8.27 -17.28 -10.17
CA LEU A 34 -9.49 -16.86 -10.86
C LEU A 34 -10.61 -17.83 -10.49
N PHE A 35 -11.50 -17.42 -9.58
CA PHE A 35 -12.65 -18.24 -9.23
C PHE A 35 -13.80 -18.04 -10.22
N LEU A 36 -14.35 -19.13 -10.71
CA LEU A 36 -15.62 -19.16 -11.45
C LEU A 36 -16.68 -19.80 -10.57
N TRP A 37 -17.54 -18.97 -9.96
CA TRP A 37 -18.66 -19.45 -9.16
C TRP A 37 -19.90 -19.66 -10.03
N LEU A 38 -20.53 -20.82 -9.88
CA LEU A 38 -21.69 -21.27 -10.64
C LEU A 38 -22.87 -21.49 -9.71
N GLY A 39 -23.96 -20.74 -9.92
CA GLY A 39 -25.24 -20.99 -9.27
C GLY A 39 -25.82 -22.35 -9.65
N SER A 40 -26.65 -22.93 -8.79
CA SER A 40 -27.20 -24.28 -8.98
C SER A 40 -28.18 -24.39 -10.15
N SER A 41 -28.82 -23.30 -10.55
CA SER A 41 -29.95 -23.26 -11.48
C SER A 41 -29.55 -22.77 -12.89
N ILE A 42 -28.25 -22.74 -13.19
CA ILE A 42 -27.74 -22.28 -14.49
C ILE A 42 -27.78 -23.40 -15.55
N SER A 43 -28.03 -23.03 -16.81
CA SER A 43 -28.03 -23.99 -17.92
C SER A 43 -26.63 -24.49 -18.28
N LYS A 44 -26.54 -25.70 -18.86
CA LYS A 44 -25.28 -26.29 -19.36
C LYS A 44 -24.57 -25.38 -20.37
N LYS A 45 -25.32 -24.77 -21.29
CA LYS A 45 -24.81 -23.80 -22.27
C LYS A 45 -24.19 -22.58 -21.59
N ARG A 46 -24.85 -22.03 -20.55
CA ARG A 46 -24.32 -20.87 -19.81
C ARG A 46 -23.06 -21.23 -19.03
N LYS A 47 -22.99 -22.44 -18.46
CA LYS A 47 -21.80 -22.96 -17.79
C LYS A 47 -20.60 -23.05 -18.75
N GLU A 48 -20.76 -23.68 -19.92
CA GLU A 48 -19.70 -23.80 -20.93
C GLU A 48 -19.20 -22.43 -21.40
N LEU A 49 -20.14 -21.52 -21.68
CA LEU A 49 -19.82 -20.15 -22.06
C LEU A 49 -18.99 -19.46 -20.96
N SER A 50 -19.40 -19.58 -19.71
CA SER A 50 -18.72 -18.95 -18.57
C SER A 50 -17.30 -19.50 -18.36
N ILE A 51 -17.11 -20.81 -18.55
CA ILE A 51 -15.77 -21.44 -18.52
C ILE A 51 -14.89 -20.87 -19.64
N ASN A 52 -15.40 -20.76 -20.86
CA ASN A 52 -14.66 -20.17 -21.98
C ASN A 52 -14.31 -18.70 -21.70
N LYS A 53 -15.23 -17.95 -21.09
CA LYS A 53 -14.97 -16.55 -20.71
C LYS A 53 -13.90 -16.42 -19.64
N ALA A 54 -13.88 -17.33 -18.65
CA ALA A 54 -12.83 -17.41 -17.64
C ALA A 54 -11.45 -17.62 -18.28
N LYS A 55 -11.36 -18.60 -19.20
CA LYS A 55 -10.11 -18.89 -19.94
C LYS A 55 -9.65 -17.70 -20.77
N LEU A 56 -10.55 -17.08 -21.53
CA LEU A 56 -10.23 -15.88 -22.32
C LEU A 56 -9.74 -14.72 -21.45
N LEU A 57 -10.33 -14.51 -20.28
CA LEU A 57 -9.88 -13.48 -19.35
C LEU A 57 -8.48 -13.80 -18.79
N ASN A 58 -8.23 -15.07 -18.45
CA ASN A 58 -6.96 -15.52 -17.90
C ASN A 58 -5.81 -15.43 -18.91
N ASN A 59 -6.07 -15.76 -20.18
CA ASN A 59 -5.07 -15.72 -21.25
C ASN A 59 -4.66 -14.29 -21.66
N LYS A 60 -5.43 -13.27 -21.26
CA LYS A 60 -5.07 -11.86 -21.50
C LYS A 60 -4.10 -11.31 -20.44
N LYS A 61 -3.81 -12.07 -19.39
CA LYS A 61 -2.85 -11.68 -18.36
C LYS A 61 -1.43 -11.98 -18.83
N GLU A 62 -0.48 -11.18 -18.37
CA GLU A 62 0.95 -11.44 -18.55
C GLU A 62 1.35 -12.81 -18.00
N ILE A 63 0.81 -13.17 -16.83
CA ILE A 63 0.99 -14.49 -16.20
C ILE A 63 -0.40 -15.10 -15.96
N PRO A 64 -0.77 -16.18 -16.69
CA PRO A 64 -2.00 -16.92 -16.44
C PRO A 64 -2.01 -17.54 -15.04
N ILE A 65 -3.15 -17.45 -14.35
CA ILE A 65 -3.34 -17.99 -12.99
C ILE A 65 -4.28 -19.21 -12.98
N SER A 66 -4.30 -19.95 -11.87
CA SER A 66 -5.17 -21.12 -11.74
C SER A 66 -6.65 -20.71 -11.74
N ILE A 67 -7.46 -21.34 -12.61
CA ILE A 67 -8.91 -21.16 -12.67
C ILE A 67 -9.57 -22.20 -11.76
N GLN A 68 -10.28 -21.73 -10.73
CA GLN A 68 -10.94 -22.59 -9.75
C GLN A 68 -12.46 -22.53 -9.95
N ILE A 69 -13.07 -23.64 -10.36
CA ILE A 69 -14.52 -23.72 -10.56
C ILE A 69 -15.18 -24.07 -9.23
N VAL A 70 -16.08 -23.20 -8.76
CA VAL A 70 -16.80 -23.35 -7.50
C VAL A 70 -18.30 -23.49 -7.80
N LYS A 71 -18.93 -24.55 -7.30
CA LYS A 71 -20.38 -24.72 -7.42
C LYS A 71 -21.06 -24.25 -6.15
N GLN A 72 -22.25 -23.68 -6.27
CA GLN A 72 -23.09 -23.35 -5.13
C GLN A 72 -23.30 -24.58 -4.22
N ASN A 73 -23.22 -24.36 -2.91
CA ASN A 73 -23.27 -25.38 -1.85
C ASN A 73 -22.10 -26.39 -1.86
N LYS A 74 -21.05 -26.11 -2.64
CA LYS A 74 -19.77 -26.84 -2.68
C LYS A 74 -18.58 -25.88 -2.55
N GLU A 75 -18.80 -24.71 -1.95
CA GLU A 75 -17.75 -23.75 -1.62
C GLU A 75 -16.81 -24.28 -0.53
N TYR A 76 -15.53 -23.97 -0.65
CA TYR A 76 -14.48 -24.34 0.31
C TYR A 76 -13.82 -23.10 0.94
N GLY A 77 -13.03 -23.30 1.98
CA GLY A 77 -12.57 -22.26 2.91
C GLY A 77 -12.06 -20.97 2.27
N SER A 78 -11.13 -21.05 1.32
CA SER A 78 -10.57 -19.86 0.65
C SER A 78 -11.63 -19.07 -0.11
N PHE A 79 -12.53 -19.75 -0.80
CA PHE A 79 -13.65 -19.10 -1.48
C PHE A 79 -14.67 -18.51 -0.50
N LEU A 80 -14.99 -19.19 0.61
CA LEU A 80 -15.94 -18.69 1.60
C LEU A 80 -15.51 -17.36 2.23
N ALA A 81 -14.22 -17.19 2.50
CA ALA A 81 -13.66 -15.93 2.99
C ALA A 81 -13.88 -14.77 1.98
N ILE A 82 -13.64 -15.05 0.70
CA ILE A 82 -13.85 -14.10 -0.39
C ILE A 82 -15.35 -13.80 -0.58
N LYS A 83 -16.19 -14.83 -0.60
CA LYS A 83 -17.65 -14.75 -0.73
C LYS A 83 -18.24 -13.81 0.33
N ASN A 84 -17.82 -13.95 1.59
CA ASN A 84 -18.27 -13.09 2.68
C ASN A 84 -17.88 -11.62 2.46
N SER A 85 -16.68 -11.38 1.92
CA SER A 85 -16.20 -10.02 1.59
C SER A 85 -17.01 -9.41 0.45
N ILE A 86 -17.32 -10.19 -0.58
CA ILE A 86 -18.13 -9.73 -1.73
C ILE A 86 -19.58 -9.47 -1.33
N LYS A 87 -20.17 -10.33 -0.48
CA LYS A 87 -21.54 -10.12 0.05
C LYS A 87 -21.68 -8.83 0.84
N LYS A 88 -20.64 -8.45 1.60
CA LYS A 88 -20.62 -7.18 2.35
C LYS A 88 -20.40 -5.96 1.46
N GLY A 89 -20.00 -6.17 0.20
CA GLY A 89 -19.57 -5.13 -0.71
C GLY A 89 -18.07 -4.88 -0.57
N ILE A 90 -17.35 -5.07 -1.67
CA ILE A 90 -15.97 -4.64 -1.81
C ILE A 90 -16.03 -3.11 -1.87
N LYS A 91 -15.55 -2.45 -0.81
CA LYS A 91 -15.24 -1.02 -0.90
C LYS A 91 -14.34 -0.87 -2.12
N PRO A 92 -14.69 -0.05 -3.13
CA PRO A 92 -13.75 0.23 -4.20
C PRO A 92 -12.44 0.58 -3.52
N ARG A 93 -11.33 -0.05 -3.94
CA ARG A 93 -10.03 0.53 -3.63
C ARG A 93 -10.20 1.97 -4.09
N GLN A 94 -10.25 2.91 -3.16
CA GLN A 94 -9.88 4.27 -3.49
C GLN A 94 -8.60 4.09 -4.30
N ASN A 95 -8.50 4.76 -5.45
CA ASN A 95 -7.18 5.05 -5.96
C ASN A 95 -6.51 5.75 -4.78
N LEU A 96 -5.76 4.99 -3.98
CA LEU A 96 -4.68 5.54 -3.20
C LEU A 96 -3.77 6.01 -4.32
N GLU A 97 -3.97 7.25 -4.76
CA GLU A 97 -2.88 7.99 -5.34
C GLU A 97 -1.70 7.66 -4.45
N ARG A 98 -0.70 6.98 -5.02
CA ARG A 98 0.51 6.74 -4.28
C ARG A 98 0.96 8.14 -3.89
N ARG A 99 1.11 8.37 -2.58
CA ARG A 99 1.69 9.62 -2.10
C ARG A 99 2.96 9.83 -2.94
N PRO A 100 3.13 10.99 -3.60
CA PRO A 100 4.37 11.27 -4.30
C PRO A 100 5.50 11.07 -3.30
N GLU A 101 6.51 10.30 -3.68
CA GLU A 101 7.69 10.09 -2.85
C GLU A 101 8.41 11.42 -2.70
N LEU A 102 8.98 11.68 -1.52
CA LEU A 102 9.78 12.89 -1.33
C LEU A 102 11.06 12.78 -2.16
N GLU A 103 11.19 13.65 -3.15
CA GLU A 103 12.44 13.88 -3.86
C GLU A 103 13.21 15.01 -3.16
N ILE A 104 14.40 14.71 -2.65
CA ILE A 104 15.29 15.70 -2.04
C ILE A 104 15.79 16.61 -3.16
N GLN A 105 15.35 17.87 -3.19
CA GLN A 105 15.68 18.88 -4.22
C GLN A 105 17.12 19.41 -4.06
N TYR A 106 18.10 18.50 -4.01
CA TYR A 106 19.49 18.84 -3.72
C TYR A 106 20.13 19.66 -4.83
N GLU A 107 19.96 19.25 -6.08
CA GLU A 107 20.54 19.91 -7.26
C GLU A 107 20.05 21.36 -7.36
N GLU A 108 18.72 21.57 -7.27
CA GLU A 108 18.13 22.91 -7.28
C GLU A 108 18.64 23.77 -6.10
N THR A 109 18.73 23.19 -4.90
CA THR A 109 19.25 23.91 -3.73
C THR A 109 20.71 24.33 -3.92
N VAL A 110 21.54 23.47 -4.52
CA VAL A 110 22.95 23.78 -4.80
C VAL A 110 23.07 24.87 -5.87
N GLU A 111 22.28 24.80 -6.95
CA GLU A 111 22.29 25.82 -8.00
C GLU A 111 21.95 27.21 -7.45
N LEU A 112 20.97 27.31 -6.54
CA LEU A 112 20.61 28.57 -5.88
C LEU A 112 21.76 29.11 -5.01
N ILE A 113 22.46 28.23 -4.27
CA ILE A 113 23.62 28.61 -3.45
C ILE A 113 24.78 29.07 -4.31
N GLU A 114 25.05 28.38 -5.43
CA GLU A 114 26.07 28.78 -6.39
C GLU A 114 25.74 30.12 -7.06
N ALA A 115 24.47 30.43 -7.22
CA ALA A 115 23.98 31.75 -7.66
C ALA A 115 24.06 32.84 -6.56
N GLY A 116 24.55 32.51 -5.37
CA GLY A 116 24.75 33.44 -4.25
C GLY A 116 23.52 33.67 -3.38
N ILE A 117 22.52 32.78 -3.46
CA ILE A 117 21.33 32.81 -2.58
C ILE A 117 21.64 31.98 -1.33
N ASP A 118 21.62 32.63 -0.16
CA ASP A 118 21.81 31.92 1.10
C ASP A 118 20.66 30.92 1.35
N PRO A 119 20.96 29.68 1.80
CA PRO A 119 19.93 28.69 2.04
C PRO A 119 19.09 29.10 3.25
N ASP A 120 17.77 28.99 3.11
CA ASP A 120 16.85 29.06 4.24
C ASP A 120 16.85 27.74 5.03
N LEU A 121 15.96 27.62 6.03
CA LEU A 121 15.89 26.40 6.85
C LEU A 121 15.61 25.15 6.00
N GLU A 122 14.79 25.26 4.95
CA GLU A 122 14.47 24.13 4.09
C GLU A 122 15.67 23.75 3.23
N GLY A 123 16.41 24.72 2.69
CA GLY A 123 17.67 24.50 2.00
C GLY A 123 18.71 23.82 2.91
N GLU A 124 18.86 24.28 4.16
CA GLU A 124 19.75 23.65 5.14
C GLU A 124 19.36 22.19 5.42
N ILE A 125 18.06 21.92 5.60
CA ILE A 125 17.52 20.56 5.84
C ILE A 125 17.77 19.69 4.61
N THR A 126 17.56 20.22 3.40
CA THR A 126 17.72 19.51 2.12
C THR A 126 19.17 19.05 1.92
N ILE A 127 20.13 19.94 2.13
CA ILE A 127 21.57 19.61 2.05
C ILE A 127 21.95 18.55 3.10
N ALA A 128 21.47 18.72 4.33
CA ALA A 128 21.75 17.78 5.41
C ALA A 128 21.11 16.40 5.15
N ALA A 129 19.90 16.36 4.61
CA ALA A 129 19.17 15.14 4.29
C ALA A 129 19.86 14.38 3.16
N HIS A 130 20.31 15.08 2.12
CA HIS A 130 21.10 14.50 1.06
C HIS A 130 22.41 13.90 1.61
N LYS A 131 23.16 14.65 2.43
CA LYS A 131 24.39 14.12 3.05
C LYS A 131 24.12 12.85 3.87
N LEU A 132 23.06 12.85 4.68
CA LEU A 132 22.66 11.69 5.49
C LEU A 132 22.25 10.50 4.61
N SER A 133 21.62 10.72 3.45
CA SER A 133 21.25 9.63 2.56
C SER A 133 22.46 8.97 1.90
N GLN A 134 23.51 9.75 1.60
CA GLN A 134 24.77 9.23 1.07
C GLN A 134 25.56 8.37 2.08
N GLU A 135 25.30 8.49 3.38
CA GLU A 135 25.91 7.63 4.41
C GLU A 135 25.41 6.17 4.32
N LYS A 136 24.32 5.91 3.58
CA LYS A 136 23.75 4.58 3.33
C LYS A 136 23.54 3.74 4.60
N LYS A 137 23.15 4.42 5.69
CA LYS A 137 22.79 3.76 6.95
C LYS A 137 21.66 2.75 6.71
N PRO A 138 21.64 1.60 7.40
CA PRO A 138 20.54 0.66 7.32
C PRO A 138 19.19 1.32 7.63
N TYR A 139 18.14 0.99 6.88
CA TYR A 139 16.81 1.57 7.05
C TYR A 139 16.30 1.47 8.51
N LYS A 140 16.48 0.31 9.15
CA LYS A 140 16.13 0.10 10.56
C LYS A 140 16.89 1.02 11.53
N GLU A 141 18.14 1.34 11.21
CA GLU A 141 18.93 2.30 12.00
C GLU A 141 18.33 3.70 11.90
N LEU A 142 17.96 4.16 10.70
CA LEU A 142 17.26 5.44 10.51
C LEU A 142 15.93 5.49 11.25
N CYS A 143 15.11 4.43 11.19
CA CYS A 143 13.87 4.37 11.98
C CYS A 143 14.15 4.50 13.48
N SER A 144 15.23 3.88 13.97
CA SER A 144 15.62 3.97 15.38
C SER A 144 16.11 5.37 15.77
N ILE A 145 16.87 6.04 14.90
CA ILE A 145 17.29 7.42 15.10
C ILE A 145 16.08 8.35 15.13
N LEU A 146 15.15 8.20 14.19
CA LEU A 146 13.93 9.01 14.14
C LEU A 146 13.05 8.78 15.37
N ALA A 147 12.86 7.52 15.79
CA ALA A 147 12.14 7.16 17.00
C ALA A 147 12.72 7.85 18.24
N GLN A 148 14.05 7.80 18.39
CA GLN A 148 14.75 8.44 19.50
C GLN A 148 14.54 9.96 19.51
N LEU A 149 14.64 10.61 18.34
CA LEU A 149 14.44 12.06 18.21
C LEU A 149 13.01 12.47 18.54
N GLN A 150 12.01 11.78 17.98
CA GLN A 150 10.59 12.03 18.26
C GLN A 150 10.27 11.89 19.75
N LEU A 151 10.75 10.81 20.39
CA LEU A 151 10.48 10.58 21.81
C LEU A 151 11.16 11.63 22.70
N ASN A 152 12.39 12.04 22.37
CA ASN A 152 13.09 13.07 23.14
C ASN A 152 12.44 14.45 23.05
N LEU A 153 11.82 14.78 21.91
CA LEU A 153 11.03 16.01 21.76
C LEU A 153 9.72 15.94 22.55
N LEU A 154 9.05 14.78 22.55
CA LEU A 154 7.72 14.62 23.18
C LEU A 154 7.77 14.43 24.71
N LYS A 155 8.82 13.81 25.26
CA LYS A 155 8.84 13.35 26.66
C LYS A 155 9.54 14.28 27.65
N TYR A 156 9.83 15.54 27.32
CA TYR A 156 10.53 16.42 28.26
C TYR A 156 9.77 16.52 29.61
N PRO A 157 10.37 16.17 30.79
CA PRO A 157 11.79 15.89 31.10
C PRO A 157 12.12 14.41 31.41
N LYS A 158 11.30 13.43 31.01
CA LYS A 158 11.45 12.02 31.38
C LYS A 158 12.45 11.28 30.47
N ILE A 159 13.36 10.52 31.07
CA ILE A 159 14.32 9.66 30.34
C ILE A 159 13.56 8.65 29.48
N THR A 160 13.85 8.65 28.17
CA THR A 160 13.29 7.67 27.23
C THR A 160 13.93 6.30 27.47
N SER A 161 13.12 5.28 27.76
CA SER A 161 13.63 3.92 27.96
C SER A 161 13.98 3.25 26.63
N LYS A 162 14.96 2.34 26.63
CA LYS A 162 15.32 1.52 25.45
C LYS A 162 14.10 0.79 24.86
N LYS A 163 13.21 0.32 25.73
CA LYS A 163 11.96 -0.36 25.34
C LYS A 163 11.00 0.56 24.59
N ASP A 164 10.90 1.83 25.00
CA ASP A 164 10.06 2.82 24.31
C ASP A 164 10.61 3.13 22.90
N ILE A 165 11.93 3.26 22.78
CA ILE A 165 12.59 3.49 21.50
C ILE A 165 12.33 2.31 20.58
N GLU A 166 12.54 1.07 21.04
CA GLU A 166 12.32 -0.12 20.23
C GLU A 166 10.86 -0.27 19.78
N LYS A 167 9.89 0.01 20.67
CA LYS A 167 8.47 0.07 20.30
C LYS A 167 8.23 1.09 19.20
N LYS A 168 8.75 2.32 19.36
CA LYS A 168 8.56 3.38 18.38
C LYS A 168 9.27 3.10 17.05
N THR A 169 10.45 2.49 17.08
CA THR A 169 11.16 2.01 15.90
C THR A 169 10.31 1.02 15.12
N GLN A 170 9.63 0.08 15.80
CA GLN A 170 8.76 -0.87 15.12
C GLN A 170 7.50 -0.22 14.52
N GLU A 171 6.96 0.81 15.18
CA GLU A 171 5.88 1.62 14.61
C GLU A 171 6.32 2.31 13.30
N ILE A 172 7.53 2.89 13.28
CA ILE A 172 8.07 3.56 12.09
C ILE A 172 8.46 2.55 11.00
N LEU A 173 9.02 1.39 11.36
CA LEU A 173 9.30 0.33 10.37
C LEU A 173 8.03 -0.14 9.64
N ASN A 174 6.90 -0.13 10.34
CA ASN A 174 5.61 -0.50 9.78
C ASN A 174 4.89 0.70 9.12
N SER A 175 5.50 1.89 9.08
CA SER A 175 4.99 3.02 8.31
C SER A 175 5.28 2.81 6.82
N SER A 176 4.65 3.63 5.97
CA SER A 176 4.94 3.70 4.55
C SER A 176 6.00 4.75 4.20
N SER A 177 6.89 5.09 5.14
CA SER A 177 7.91 6.12 4.92
C SER A 177 9.03 5.62 4.01
N THR A 178 9.53 6.46 3.10
CA THR A 178 10.68 6.12 2.25
C THR A 178 12.01 6.38 2.98
N TYR A 179 13.12 5.94 2.39
CA TYR A 179 14.45 6.16 2.95
C TYR A 179 14.78 7.66 3.02
N GLU A 180 14.51 8.37 1.94
CA GLU A 180 14.71 9.80 1.77
C GLU A 180 13.85 10.60 2.73
N GLU A 181 12.58 10.20 2.92
CA GLU A 181 11.69 10.79 3.92
C GLU A 181 12.24 10.62 5.35
N LEU A 182 12.80 9.46 5.68
CA LEU A 182 13.42 9.26 7.00
C LEU A 182 14.65 10.17 7.17
N CYS A 183 15.50 10.29 6.15
CA CYS A 183 16.65 11.19 6.18
C CYS A 183 16.21 12.64 6.42
N TRP A 184 15.19 13.10 5.68
CA TRP A 184 14.64 14.45 5.79
C TRP A 184 14.02 14.72 7.17
N LEU A 185 13.18 13.81 7.67
CA LEU A 185 12.57 13.96 9.00
C LEU A 185 13.62 13.96 10.12
N ILE A 186 14.66 13.14 10.00
CA ILE A 186 15.75 13.13 10.98
C ILE A 186 16.49 14.47 11.00
N THR A 187 16.76 15.06 9.85
CA THR A 187 17.49 16.34 9.77
C THR A 187 16.62 17.51 10.21
N GLU A 188 15.33 17.51 9.86
CA GLU A 188 14.35 18.48 10.35
C GLU A 188 14.28 18.46 11.89
N LEU A 189 14.06 17.30 12.52
CA LEU A 189 13.97 17.21 13.98
C LEU A 189 15.29 17.61 14.68
N LYS A 190 16.44 17.32 14.07
CA LYS A 190 17.74 17.80 14.57
C LYS A 190 17.85 19.32 14.49
N ALA A 191 17.38 19.94 13.40
CA ALA A 191 17.38 21.39 13.23
C ALA A 191 16.46 22.07 14.24
N ILE A 192 15.24 21.54 14.46
CA ILE A 192 14.29 22.01 15.47
C ILE A 192 14.91 21.93 16.87
N LYS A 193 15.51 20.80 17.23
CA LYS A 193 16.19 20.63 18.53
C LYS A 193 17.29 21.67 18.72
N LYS A 194 18.12 21.90 17.69
CA LYS A 194 19.19 22.89 17.72
C LYS A 194 18.65 24.31 17.95
N LYS A 195 17.56 24.70 17.27
CA LYS A 195 16.90 26.00 17.48
C LYS A 195 16.31 26.15 18.89
N HIS A 196 15.66 25.11 19.42
CA HIS A 196 15.11 25.12 20.79
C HIS A 196 16.18 25.24 21.88
N SER A 197 17.38 24.70 21.67
CA SER A 197 18.49 24.84 22.62
C SER A 197 19.09 26.25 22.68
N PHE A 198 18.80 27.13 21.72
CA PHE A 198 19.24 28.54 21.76
C PHE A 198 18.24 29.48 22.45
N THR A 199 17.03 29.02 22.75
CA THR A 199 15.96 29.80 23.40
C THR A 199 15.72 29.41 24.86
N SER A 200 16.61 28.59 25.46
CA SER A 200 16.53 28.12 26.85
C SER A 200 17.69 28.66 27.68
#